data_AF-A0A4Q1SDW2-F1
#
_entry.id   AF-A0A4Q1SDW2-F1
#
_cell.length_a   1.000
_cell.length_b   1.000
_cell.length_c   1.000
_cell.angle_alpha   90.00
_cell.angle_beta   90.00
_cell.angle_gamma   90.00
#
_symmetry.space_group_name_H-M   'P 1'
#
loop_
_entity.id
_entity.type
_entity.pdbx_description
1 polymer ?
#
loop_
_entity_poly.entity_id
_entity_poly.type
_entity_poly.pdbx_seq_one_letter_code
_entity_poly.pdbx_strand_id
1 'polypeptide(L)'
;MTPLEDDLQTEHPQEASGFPAVAVPTPTFGTVSGENVPPFPAEFFRPRMTPNIGHTALFFLLAFIALLIGQSLGIFLFQQLHFFGHQTLRQLANAAQDDPRVSLPVQGFSYALVALVVIPTFSLLWHEPFRIGIHWNADVARRRFLILALGGLGSGFGIGLLGNFLPMPKDPPIMQDIMHSPLGAWMMLIFGVTIAPLLEELAFRGFLLPSLVNGVRWLEREQIIGPAAARLVGIPVSILITSLGFAIMHSPQVSHAWGPLVLIGGVSIVLCIVRLTLDSLAASVVVHAAYNFTLFAGMIAATGGFRHLERLTT
;
A
#
# COMPACT_ATOMS: atom_id res chain seq x y z
N MET A 1 79.93 -5.23 30.59
CA MET A 1 79.75 -5.10 32.05
C MET A 1 78.26 -5.29 32.35
N THR A 2 77.91 -6.40 33.01
CA THR A 2 76.68 -6.55 33.81
C THR A 2 76.84 -5.77 35.13
N PRO A 3 75.85 -5.74 36.03
CA PRO A 3 74.40 -5.44 35.94
C PRO A 3 73.99 -4.39 37.01
N LEU A 4 72.69 -4.05 37.12
CA LEU A 4 71.90 -4.08 38.39
C LEU A 4 70.64 -3.20 38.32
N GLU A 5 69.55 -3.82 38.77
CA GLU A 5 68.25 -3.28 39.13
C GLU A 5 68.35 -2.37 40.36
N ASP A 6 67.48 -1.36 40.45
CA ASP A 6 67.04 -0.69 41.69
C ASP A 6 65.65 -0.06 41.37
N ASP A 7 64.53 -0.62 41.83
CA ASP A 7 63.97 -0.58 43.19
C ASP A 7 63.36 0.78 43.53
N LEU A 8 62.02 0.85 43.47
CA LEU A 8 61.23 1.96 44.00
C LEU A 8 60.00 1.40 44.71
N GLN A 9 60.16 1.25 46.02
CA GLN A 9 59.09 1.06 47.00
C GLN A 9 58.98 2.29 47.91
N THR A 10 57.74 2.56 48.33
CA THR A 10 57.29 3.32 49.53
C THR A 10 57.46 4.85 49.51
N GLU A 11 56.55 5.73 49.97
CA GLU A 11 55.43 5.59 50.91
C GLU A 11 54.50 6.85 50.84
N HIS A 12 53.19 6.62 51.07
CA HIS A 12 52.12 7.48 51.64
C HIS A 12 51.86 8.96 51.21
N PRO A 13 50.57 9.36 51.14
CA PRO A 13 49.90 9.90 52.34
C PRO A 13 48.51 9.32 52.64
N GLN A 14 48.14 9.44 53.92
CA GLN A 14 46.90 9.02 54.56
C GLN A 14 45.71 9.94 54.24
N GLU A 15 44.56 9.27 54.11
CA GLU A 15 43.17 9.62 54.49
C GLU A 15 42.68 11.07 54.55
N ALA A 16 41.57 11.30 53.83
CA ALA A 16 40.46 12.11 54.31
C ALA A 16 39.13 11.38 54.08
N SER A 17 38.63 10.82 55.18
CA SER A 17 37.23 10.57 55.57
C SER A 17 36.09 10.74 54.55
N GLY A 18 35.28 9.67 54.46
CA GLY A 18 33.83 9.79 54.64
C GLY A 18 32.97 9.32 53.47
N PHE A 19 32.59 8.04 53.47
CA PHE A 19 31.22 7.55 53.23
C PHE A 19 31.18 6.05 53.64
N PRO A 20 30.17 5.58 54.41
CA PRO A 20 30.09 4.17 54.77
C PRO A 20 29.86 3.31 53.52
N ALA A 21 30.59 2.21 53.41
CA ALA A 21 30.38 1.20 52.37
C ALA A 21 28.95 0.66 52.47
N VAL A 22 28.11 0.99 51.49
CA VAL A 22 26.80 0.38 51.34
C VAL A 22 27.03 -1.08 50.96
N ALA A 23 26.75 -2.00 51.88
CA ALA A 23 26.70 -3.41 51.58
C ALA A 23 25.66 -3.63 50.47
N VAL A 24 26.12 -4.07 49.30
CA VAL A 24 25.23 -4.55 48.24
C VAL A 24 24.52 -5.79 48.77
N PRO A 25 23.18 -5.79 48.92
CA PRO A 25 22.48 -6.99 49.38
C PRO A 25 22.63 -8.06 48.30
N THR A 26 23.25 -9.18 48.65
CA THR A 26 23.19 -10.40 47.85
C THR A 26 21.71 -10.80 47.73
N PRO A 27 21.16 -11.05 46.53
CA PRO A 27 19.76 -11.44 46.42
C PRO A 27 19.59 -12.82 47.06
N THR A 28 19.05 -12.85 48.27
CA THR A 28 18.48 -14.05 48.86
C THR A 28 17.28 -14.43 48.01
N PHE A 29 17.40 -15.52 47.24
CA PHE A 29 16.26 -16.20 46.65
C PHE A 29 15.42 -16.82 47.77
N GLY A 30 14.56 -16.00 48.38
CA GLY A 30 13.48 -16.47 49.21
C GLY A 30 12.51 -17.24 48.34
N THR A 31 12.26 -18.50 48.69
CA THR A 31 11.11 -19.26 48.19
C THR A 31 9.85 -18.53 48.67
N VAL A 32 9.29 -17.68 47.83
CA VAL A 32 7.96 -17.09 48.04
C VAL A 32 6.95 -18.23 47.87
N SER A 33 6.52 -18.77 49.00
CA SER A 33 5.38 -19.67 49.10
C SER A 33 4.11 -18.93 48.66
N GLY A 34 3.57 -19.30 47.51
CA GLY A 34 2.12 -19.38 47.27
C GLY A 34 1.27 -18.16 47.61
N GLU A 35 1.72 -16.93 47.36
CA GLU A 35 0.78 -15.82 47.26
C GLU A 35 0.04 -15.93 45.93
N ASN A 36 -1.25 -16.28 46.04
CA ASN A 36 -2.23 -16.16 44.98
C ASN A 36 -2.26 -14.70 44.51
N VAL A 37 -1.40 -14.36 43.55
CA VAL A 37 -1.65 -13.23 42.67
C VAL A 37 -3.00 -13.54 42.01
N PRO A 38 -4.08 -12.79 42.30
CA PRO A 38 -5.33 -13.03 41.59
C PRO A 38 -4.98 -12.93 40.10
N PRO A 39 -5.42 -13.88 39.25
CA PRO A 39 -5.21 -13.74 37.82
C PRO A 39 -5.75 -12.36 37.47
N PHE A 40 -4.91 -11.50 36.86
CA PHE A 40 -5.39 -10.27 36.25
C PHE A 40 -6.67 -10.67 35.51
N PRO A 41 -7.83 -10.05 35.80
CA PRO A 41 -9.05 -10.42 35.11
C PRO A 41 -8.72 -10.29 33.63
N ALA A 42 -8.77 -11.41 32.91
CA ALA A 42 -8.64 -11.47 31.46
C ALA A 42 -9.88 -10.83 30.81
N GLU A 43 -10.35 -9.71 31.36
CA GLU A 43 -11.34 -8.85 30.78
C GLU A 43 -10.73 -8.25 29.51
N PHE A 44 -10.95 -8.97 28.42
CA PHE A 44 -11.30 -8.41 27.13
C PHE A 44 -10.27 -7.49 26.46
N PHE A 45 -9.03 -7.94 26.26
CA PHE A 45 -8.30 -7.51 25.07
C PHE A 45 -8.98 -8.12 23.83
N ARG A 46 -10.13 -7.55 23.43
CA ARG A 46 -10.74 -7.83 22.13
C ARG A 46 -9.85 -7.11 21.11
N PRO A 47 -9.18 -7.84 20.19
CA PRO A 47 -8.39 -7.19 19.14
C PRO A 47 -9.30 -6.20 18.39
N ARG A 48 -8.88 -4.94 18.29
CA ARG A 48 -9.61 -3.94 17.51
C ARG A 48 -9.68 -4.41 16.06
N MET A 49 -10.90 -4.61 15.56
CA MET A 49 -11.16 -5.02 14.18
C MET A 49 -11.21 -3.79 13.26
N THR A 50 -10.06 -3.11 13.14
CA THR A 50 -9.88 -1.94 12.29
C THR A 50 -9.14 -2.30 11.00
N PRO A 51 -9.56 -1.77 9.84
CA PRO A 51 -10.82 -1.08 9.59
C PRO A 51 -12.03 -2.04 9.64
N ASN A 52 -13.22 -1.47 9.84
CA ASN A 52 -14.51 -2.15 9.78
C ASN A 52 -15.32 -1.57 8.61
N ILE A 53 -16.52 -2.08 8.34
CA ILE A 53 -17.32 -1.65 7.17
C ILE A 53 -17.65 -0.14 7.22
N GLY A 54 -17.93 0.41 8.41
CA GLY A 54 -18.16 1.84 8.58
C GLY A 54 -16.93 2.68 8.26
N HIS A 55 -15.73 2.23 8.67
CA HIS A 55 -14.47 2.88 8.28
C HIS A 55 -14.27 2.87 6.77
N THR A 56 -14.58 1.76 6.10
CA THR A 56 -14.47 1.65 4.64
C THR A 56 -15.45 2.58 3.93
N ALA A 57 -16.71 2.62 4.36
CA ALA A 57 -17.71 3.54 3.81
C ALA A 57 -17.28 5.01 3.98
N LEU A 58 -16.78 5.37 5.15
CA LEU A 58 -16.24 6.72 5.41
C LEU A 58 -15.02 7.02 4.54
N PHE A 59 -14.11 6.06 4.37
CA PHE A 59 -12.93 6.23 3.50
C PHE A 59 -13.36 6.54 2.07
N PHE A 60 -14.26 5.74 1.48
CA PHE A 60 -14.71 5.96 0.11
C PHE A 60 -15.49 7.26 -0.06
N LEU A 61 -16.29 7.66 0.94
CA LEU A 61 -16.97 8.95 0.94
C LEU A 61 -15.97 10.12 0.93
N LEU A 62 -15.00 10.11 1.85
CA LEU A 62 -13.97 11.14 1.93
C LEU A 62 -13.09 11.16 0.69
N ALA A 63 -12.69 9.99 0.19
CA ALA A 63 -11.90 9.86 -1.02
C ALA A 63 -12.66 10.41 -2.23
N PHE A 64 -13.95 10.08 -2.39
CA PHE A 64 -14.77 10.60 -3.48
C PHE A 64 -14.87 12.13 -3.45
N ILE A 65 -15.17 12.72 -2.29
CA ILE A 65 -15.23 14.17 -2.13
C ILE A 65 -13.86 14.81 -2.41
N ALA A 66 -12.78 14.26 -1.85
CA ALA A 66 -11.43 14.77 -2.06
C ALA A 66 -10.96 14.64 -3.51
N LEU A 67 -11.36 13.57 -4.23
CA LEU A 67 -11.09 13.43 -5.66
C LEU A 67 -11.84 14.48 -6.47
N LEU A 68 -13.13 14.73 -6.20
CA LEU A 68 -13.89 15.77 -6.91
C LEU A 68 -13.33 17.17 -6.69
N ILE A 69 -12.99 17.50 -5.43
CA ILE A 69 -12.35 18.77 -5.08
C ILE A 69 -10.97 18.85 -5.73
N GLY A 70 -10.19 17.77 -5.64
CA GLY A 70 -8.84 17.69 -6.19
C GLY A 70 -8.81 17.91 -7.70
N GLN A 71 -9.74 17.30 -8.44
CA GLN A 71 -9.84 17.46 -9.89
C GLN A 71 -10.20 18.91 -10.24
N SER A 72 -11.22 19.46 -9.58
CA SER A 72 -11.68 20.83 -9.84
C SER A 72 -10.61 21.88 -9.48
N LEU A 73 -10.00 21.74 -8.30
CA LEU A 73 -8.96 22.63 -7.81
C LEU A 73 -7.66 22.49 -8.61
N GLY A 74 -7.28 21.27 -9.00
CA GLY A 74 -6.10 21.01 -9.83
C GLY A 74 -6.20 21.69 -11.18
N ILE A 75 -7.33 21.54 -11.87
CA ILE A 75 -7.61 22.22 -13.15
C ILE A 75 -7.58 23.75 -12.97
N PHE A 76 -8.23 24.25 -11.91
CA PHE A 76 -8.24 25.69 -11.60
C PHE A 76 -6.82 26.23 -11.35
N LEU A 77 -6.01 25.55 -10.55
CA LEU A 77 -4.62 25.95 -10.28
C LEU A 77 -3.77 25.93 -11.55
N PHE A 78 -3.96 24.94 -12.43
CA PHE A 78 -3.27 24.88 -13.71
C PHE A 78 -3.60 26.06 -14.61
N GLN A 79 -4.85 26.53 -14.56
CA GLN A 79 -5.28 27.74 -15.25
C GLN A 79 -4.57 28.99 -14.70
N GLN A 80 -4.56 29.17 -13.37
CA GLN A 80 -3.97 30.34 -12.72
C GLN A 80 -2.45 30.43 -12.88
N LEU A 81 -1.78 29.28 -12.90
CA LEU A 81 -0.32 29.20 -13.03
C LEU A 81 0.15 29.22 -14.48
N HIS A 82 -0.76 29.26 -15.45
CA HIS A 82 -0.48 29.30 -16.89
C HIS A 82 0.50 28.20 -17.37
N PHE A 83 0.46 27.01 -16.74
CA PHE A 83 1.37 25.90 -17.03
C PHE A 83 1.37 25.48 -18.51
N PHE A 84 0.22 25.59 -19.17
CA PHE A 84 0.04 25.28 -20.60
C PHE A 84 -0.32 26.52 -21.43
N GLY A 85 0.11 27.69 -20.97
CA GLY A 85 -0.25 28.99 -21.55
C GLY A 85 -1.64 29.47 -21.12
N HIS A 86 -2.14 30.49 -21.82
CA HIS A 86 -3.45 31.08 -21.54
C HIS A 86 -4.56 30.21 -22.13
N GLN A 87 -4.95 29.16 -21.40
CA GLN A 87 -6.11 28.34 -21.73
C GLN A 87 -7.31 28.72 -20.88
N THR A 88 -8.50 28.60 -21.48
CA THR A 88 -9.75 28.71 -20.73
C THR A 88 -9.95 27.49 -19.82
N LEU A 89 -10.71 27.66 -18.74
CA LEU A 89 -11.02 26.56 -17.82
C LEU A 89 -11.63 25.35 -18.55
N ARG A 90 -12.48 25.60 -19.56
CA ARG A 90 -13.11 24.55 -20.38
C ARG A 90 -12.10 23.76 -21.21
N GLN A 91 -11.10 24.43 -21.78
CA GLN A 91 -10.04 23.76 -22.55
C GLN A 91 -9.19 22.87 -21.66
N LEU A 92 -8.81 23.35 -20.48
CA LEU A 92 -8.05 22.56 -19.51
C LEU A 92 -8.87 21.39 -18.94
N ALA A 93 -10.17 21.58 -18.72
CA ALA A 93 -11.05 20.50 -18.27
C ALA A 93 -11.14 19.36 -19.29
N ASN A 94 -11.24 19.69 -20.59
CA ASN A 94 -11.20 18.69 -21.65
C ASN A 94 -9.81 18.02 -21.73
N ALA A 95 -8.73 18.80 -21.67
CA ALA A 95 -7.37 18.26 -21.68
C ALA A 95 -7.08 17.35 -20.46
N ALA A 96 -7.70 17.62 -19.31
CA ALA A 96 -7.60 16.76 -18.13
C ALA A 96 -8.31 15.41 -18.28
N GLN A 97 -9.09 15.20 -19.36
CA GLN A 97 -9.67 13.89 -19.71
C GLN A 97 -8.84 13.17 -20.77
N ASP A 98 -8.29 13.89 -21.74
CA ASP A 98 -7.73 13.30 -22.96
C ASP A 98 -6.19 13.34 -23.06
N ASP A 99 -5.53 14.21 -22.27
CA ASP A 99 -4.08 14.40 -22.33
C ASP A 99 -3.40 13.99 -21.01
N PRO A 100 -2.60 12.90 -21.00
CA PRO A 100 -1.86 12.44 -19.83
C PRO A 100 -0.96 13.50 -19.18
N ARG A 101 -0.51 14.50 -19.96
CA ARG A 101 0.32 15.60 -19.45
C ARG A 101 -0.46 16.53 -18.52
N VAL A 102 -1.78 16.57 -18.65
CA VAL A 102 -2.69 17.35 -17.79
C VAL A 102 -3.41 16.43 -16.81
N SER A 103 -3.95 15.31 -17.28
CA SER A 103 -4.76 14.41 -16.45
C SER A 103 -3.94 13.81 -15.31
N LEU A 104 -2.70 13.35 -15.53
CA LEU A 104 -1.90 12.69 -14.49
C LEU A 104 -1.43 13.64 -13.38
N PRO A 105 -0.95 14.86 -13.65
CA PRO A 105 -0.65 15.80 -12.58
C PRO A 105 -1.88 16.19 -11.75
N VAL A 106 -3.03 16.42 -12.40
CA VAL A 106 -4.29 16.74 -11.70
C VAL A 106 -4.75 15.52 -10.87
N GLN A 107 -4.63 14.31 -11.41
CA GLN A 107 -4.93 13.07 -10.69
C GLN A 107 -3.99 12.85 -9.50
N GLY A 108 -2.69 13.07 -9.68
CA GLY A 108 -1.68 12.98 -8.63
C GLY A 108 -1.91 13.98 -7.50
N PHE A 109 -2.26 15.23 -7.86
CA PHE A 109 -2.70 16.23 -6.89
C PHE A 109 -3.95 15.78 -6.12
N SER A 110 -4.95 15.23 -6.83
CA SER A 110 -6.16 14.69 -6.21
C SER A 110 -5.84 13.55 -5.24
N TYR A 111 -4.89 12.67 -5.57
CA TYR A 111 -4.45 11.58 -4.68
C TYR A 111 -3.73 12.12 -3.44
N ALA A 112 -2.90 13.15 -3.59
CA ALA A 112 -2.27 13.82 -2.47
C ALA A 112 -3.32 14.46 -1.54
N LEU A 113 -4.39 15.04 -2.11
CA LEU A 113 -5.51 15.59 -1.32
C LEU A 113 -6.28 14.49 -0.58
N VAL A 114 -6.53 13.34 -1.22
CA VAL A 114 -7.11 12.17 -0.53
C VAL A 114 -6.25 11.77 0.66
N ALA A 115 -4.93 11.64 0.48
CA ALA A 115 -4.02 11.31 1.57
C ALA A 115 -4.02 12.37 2.69
N LEU A 116 -4.04 13.65 2.32
CA LEU A 116 -4.09 14.79 3.26
C LEU A 116 -5.34 14.76 4.14
N VAL A 117 -6.48 14.30 3.61
CA VAL A 117 -7.74 14.17 4.37
C VAL A 117 -7.77 12.86 5.16
N VAL A 118 -7.52 11.74 4.50
CA VAL A 118 -7.72 10.40 5.07
C VAL A 118 -6.74 10.11 6.22
N ILE A 119 -5.45 10.43 6.06
CA ILE A 119 -4.42 10.11 7.06
C ILE A 119 -4.75 10.69 8.44
N PRO A 120 -4.98 12.02 8.58
CA PRO A 120 -5.32 12.59 9.89
C PRO A 120 -6.68 12.11 10.39
N THR A 121 -7.71 12.02 9.54
CA THR A 121 -9.05 11.57 9.96
C THR A 121 -9.00 10.19 10.61
N PHE A 122 -8.35 9.22 9.97
CA PHE A 122 -8.28 7.86 10.52
C PHE A 122 -7.26 7.72 11.65
N SER A 123 -6.19 8.53 11.67
CA SER A 123 -5.30 8.56 12.84
C SER A 123 -6.04 9.05 14.09
N LEU A 124 -6.87 10.08 13.95
CA LEU A 124 -7.71 10.59 15.03
C LEU A 124 -8.79 9.58 15.43
N LEU A 125 -9.47 8.96 14.46
CA LEU A 125 -10.55 8.01 14.71
C LEU A 125 -10.06 6.72 15.39
N TRP A 126 -8.86 6.24 15.05
CA TRP A 126 -8.30 5.03 15.63
C TRP A 126 -7.47 5.27 16.90
N HIS A 127 -7.14 6.54 17.20
CA HIS A 127 -6.20 6.93 18.25
C HIS A 127 -4.82 6.25 18.11
N GLU A 128 -4.41 5.99 16.86
CA GLU A 128 -3.18 5.29 16.50
C GLU A 128 -2.62 5.90 15.22
N PRO A 129 -1.30 5.82 14.96
CA PRO A 129 -0.76 6.30 13.69
C PRO A 129 -1.40 5.56 12.51
N PHE A 130 -1.83 6.28 11.46
CA PHE A 130 -2.48 5.70 10.27
C PHE A 130 -1.78 4.45 9.71
N ARG A 131 -0.45 4.49 9.65
CA ARG A 131 0.39 3.37 9.18
C ARG A 131 0.19 2.07 9.97
N ILE A 132 -0.13 2.18 11.26
CA ILE A 132 -0.44 1.04 12.12
C ILE A 132 -1.85 0.55 11.77
N GLY A 133 -2.85 1.43 11.68
CA GLY A 133 -4.23 1.01 11.40
C GLY A 133 -4.45 0.31 10.05
N ILE A 134 -3.65 0.62 9.03
CA ILE A 134 -3.71 -0.05 7.71
C ILE A 134 -2.78 -1.27 7.58
N HIS A 135 -2.00 -1.56 8.63
CA HIS A 135 -0.86 -2.49 8.62
C HIS A 135 0.11 -2.23 7.45
N TRP A 136 0.69 -1.03 7.41
CA TRP A 136 1.65 -0.67 6.37
C TRP A 136 2.81 -1.66 6.31
N ASN A 137 3.38 -2.03 7.46
CA ASN A 137 4.38 -3.10 7.62
C ASN A 137 5.48 -3.09 6.55
N ALA A 138 6.12 -1.93 6.37
CA ALA A 138 7.19 -1.73 5.39
C ALA A 138 8.41 -2.63 5.59
N ASP A 139 8.71 -3.02 6.84
CA ASP A 139 9.83 -3.92 7.13
C ASP A 139 9.65 -5.30 6.50
N VAL A 140 8.42 -5.80 6.41
CA VAL A 140 8.10 -7.06 5.72
C VAL A 140 8.37 -6.92 4.23
N ALA A 141 7.89 -5.82 3.63
CA ALA A 141 8.11 -5.51 2.22
C ALA A 141 9.61 -5.38 1.90
N ARG A 142 10.37 -4.65 2.73
CA ARG A 142 11.82 -4.44 2.55
C ARG A 142 12.61 -5.74 2.61
N ARG A 143 12.36 -6.60 3.62
CA ARG A 143 13.07 -7.87 3.78
C ARG A 143 12.76 -8.86 2.65
N ARG A 144 11.56 -8.82 2.10
CA ARG A 144 11.09 -9.72 1.04
C ARG A 144 11.07 -9.08 -0.34
N PHE A 145 11.68 -7.91 -0.50
CA PHE A 145 11.53 -7.06 -1.67
C PHE A 145 11.77 -7.82 -2.98
N LEU A 146 12.87 -8.57 -3.07
CA LEU A 146 13.22 -9.32 -4.28
C LEU A 146 12.15 -10.37 -4.64
N ILE A 147 11.67 -11.14 -3.67
CA ILE A 147 10.65 -12.17 -3.91
C ILE A 147 9.31 -11.53 -4.29
N LEU A 148 8.93 -10.43 -3.65
CA LEU A 148 7.72 -9.68 -3.96
C LEU A 148 7.78 -9.07 -5.37
N ALA A 149 8.91 -8.42 -5.71
CA ALA A 149 9.13 -7.87 -7.03
C ALA A 149 9.09 -8.97 -8.11
N LEU A 150 9.79 -10.09 -7.90
CA LEU A 150 9.74 -11.24 -8.81
C LEU A 150 8.33 -11.84 -8.92
N GLY A 151 7.57 -11.88 -7.83
CA GLY A 151 6.18 -12.31 -7.83
C GLY A 151 5.28 -11.39 -8.65
N GLY A 152 5.46 -10.07 -8.54
CA GLY A 152 4.75 -9.08 -9.35
C GLY A 152 5.13 -9.17 -10.83
N LEU A 153 6.44 -9.25 -11.14
CA LEU A 153 6.94 -9.44 -12.49
C LEU A 153 6.38 -10.73 -13.11
N GLY A 154 6.48 -11.85 -12.39
CA GLY A 154 5.96 -13.14 -12.81
C GLY A 154 4.44 -13.13 -13.03
N SER A 155 3.69 -12.41 -12.20
CA SER A 155 2.25 -12.22 -12.38
C SER A 155 1.95 -11.44 -13.67
N GLY A 156 2.72 -10.39 -13.95
CA GLY A 156 2.60 -9.61 -15.19
C GLY A 156 2.87 -10.43 -16.44
N PHE A 157 3.98 -11.18 -16.45
CA PHE A 157 4.29 -12.10 -17.54
C PHE A 157 3.24 -13.19 -17.71
N GLY A 158 2.82 -13.83 -16.60
CA GLY A 158 1.80 -14.88 -16.62
C GLY A 158 0.49 -14.40 -17.23
N ILE A 159 0.06 -13.19 -16.86
CA ILE A 159 -1.16 -12.59 -17.42
C ILE A 159 -0.99 -12.16 -18.87
N GLY A 160 0.16 -11.64 -19.25
CA GLY A 160 0.47 -11.37 -20.66
C GLY A 160 0.35 -12.63 -21.52
N LEU A 161 0.84 -13.78 -21.02
CA LEU A 161 0.69 -15.07 -21.70
C LEU A 161 -0.77 -15.54 -21.75
N LEU A 162 -1.52 -15.39 -20.65
CA LEU A 162 -2.95 -15.74 -20.61
C LEU A 162 -3.80 -14.85 -21.52
N GLY A 163 -3.39 -13.59 -21.72
CA GLY A 163 -4.04 -12.64 -22.62
C GLY A 163 -4.08 -13.11 -24.07
N ASN A 164 -3.13 -13.94 -24.51
CA ASN A 164 -3.13 -14.53 -25.85
C ASN A 164 -4.31 -15.48 -26.11
N PHE A 165 -5.00 -15.95 -25.05
CA PHE A 165 -6.15 -16.85 -25.13
C PHE A 165 -7.49 -16.13 -24.94
N LEU A 166 -7.48 -14.81 -24.73
CA LEU A 166 -8.67 -14.01 -24.43
C LEU A 166 -8.89 -12.94 -25.51
N PRO A 167 -10.14 -12.51 -25.74
CA PRO A 167 -10.43 -11.42 -26.66
C PRO A 167 -9.91 -10.10 -26.06
N MET A 168 -8.85 -9.56 -26.68
CA MET A 168 -8.28 -8.27 -26.32
C MET A 168 -8.80 -7.18 -27.28
N PRO A 169 -9.22 -6.00 -26.77
CA PRO A 169 -9.57 -4.87 -27.62
C PRO A 169 -8.33 -4.38 -28.37
N LYS A 170 -8.51 -3.97 -29.63
CA LYS A 170 -7.41 -3.47 -30.48
C LYS A 170 -6.93 -2.08 -30.05
N ASP A 171 -7.88 -1.20 -29.72
CA ASP A 171 -7.62 0.21 -29.40
C ASP A 171 -8.23 0.63 -28.05
N PRO A 172 -7.79 0.04 -26.91
CA PRO A 172 -8.31 0.45 -25.62
C PRO A 172 -7.89 1.90 -25.29
N PRO A 173 -8.71 2.67 -24.53
CA PRO A 173 -8.40 4.04 -24.15
C PRO A 173 -7.00 4.24 -23.57
N ILE A 174 -6.54 3.30 -22.72
CA ILE A 174 -5.20 3.34 -22.15
C ILE A 174 -4.08 3.35 -23.21
N MET A 175 -4.31 2.70 -24.37
CA MET A 175 -3.35 2.71 -25.46
C MET A 175 -3.34 4.06 -26.18
N GLN A 176 -4.51 4.68 -26.37
CA GLN A 176 -4.63 6.00 -26.98
C GLN A 176 -3.89 7.04 -26.16
N ASP A 177 -4.02 6.99 -24.83
CA ASP A 177 -3.30 7.85 -23.89
C ASP A 177 -1.77 7.78 -24.09
N ILE A 178 -1.23 6.58 -24.27
CA ILE A 178 0.22 6.34 -24.48
C ILE A 178 0.67 6.87 -25.84
N MET A 179 -0.15 6.68 -26.87
CA MET A 179 0.24 6.95 -28.26
C MET A 179 0.31 8.43 -28.62
N HIS A 180 -0.27 9.33 -27.82
CA HIS A 180 -0.28 10.76 -28.12
C HIS A 180 1.10 11.43 -28.05
N SER A 181 1.94 11.08 -27.07
CA SER A 181 3.28 11.68 -26.96
C SER A 181 4.23 10.82 -26.10
N PRO A 182 5.55 10.82 -26.41
CA PRO A 182 6.54 10.11 -25.59
C PRO A 182 6.58 10.60 -24.14
N LEU A 183 6.39 11.90 -23.92
CA LEU A 183 6.33 12.47 -22.56
C LEU A 183 5.13 11.92 -21.79
N GLY A 184 3.94 11.89 -22.41
CA GLY A 184 2.75 11.30 -21.82
C GLY A 184 2.95 9.83 -21.46
N ALA A 185 3.54 9.04 -22.35
CA ALA A 185 3.87 7.65 -22.10
C ALA A 185 4.81 7.45 -20.89
N TRP A 186 5.87 8.26 -20.77
CA TRP A 186 6.75 8.25 -19.60
C TRP A 186 6.04 8.66 -18.31
N MET A 187 5.19 9.69 -18.37
CA MET A 187 4.40 10.13 -17.21
C MET A 187 3.43 9.03 -16.76
N MET A 188 2.78 8.34 -17.70
CA MET A 188 1.90 7.21 -17.41
C MET A 188 2.65 6.04 -16.78
N LEU A 189 3.85 5.71 -17.29
CA LEU A 189 4.68 4.68 -16.68
C LEU A 189 5.00 5.03 -15.23
N ILE A 190 5.51 6.24 -14.98
CA ILE A 190 5.89 6.67 -13.64
C ILE A 190 4.66 6.64 -12.73
N PHE A 191 3.56 7.28 -13.15
CA PHE A 191 2.34 7.33 -12.37
C PHE A 191 1.77 5.94 -12.08
N GLY A 192 1.64 5.11 -13.12
CA GLY A 192 1.07 3.76 -13.04
C GLY A 192 1.94 2.76 -12.26
N VAL A 193 3.26 2.96 -12.21
CA VAL A 193 4.16 2.10 -11.42
C VAL A 193 4.29 2.58 -9.98
N THR A 194 4.16 3.89 -9.70
CA THR A 194 4.42 4.43 -8.36
C THR A 194 3.19 4.98 -7.66
N ILE A 195 2.48 5.95 -8.25
CA ILE A 195 1.43 6.71 -7.56
C ILE A 195 0.10 5.95 -7.56
N ALA A 196 -0.29 5.38 -8.70
CA ALA A 196 -1.54 4.63 -8.84
C ALA A 196 -1.63 3.45 -7.86
N PRO A 197 -0.62 2.57 -7.78
CA PRO A 197 -0.68 1.42 -6.89
C PRO A 197 -0.82 1.81 -5.42
N LEU A 198 -0.25 2.94 -4.99
CA LEU A 198 -0.35 3.37 -3.58
C LEU A 198 -1.80 3.65 -3.17
N LEU A 199 -2.55 4.44 -3.95
CA LEU A 199 -3.92 4.76 -3.58
C LEU A 199 -4.86 3.58 -3.82
N GLU A 200 -4.66 2.84 -4.91
CA GLU A 200 -5.47 1.67 -5.22
C GLU A 200 -5.32 0.59 -4.14
N GLU A 201 -4.08 0.26 -3.75
CA GLU A 201 -3.86 -0.68 -2.65
C GLU A 201 -4.42 -0.15 -1.34
N LEU A 202 -4.31 1.15 -1.06
CA LEU A 202 -4.91 1.72 0.13
C LEU A 202 -6.43 1.51 0.16
N ALA A 203 -7.13 1.82 -0.93
CA ALA A 203 -8.58 1.67 -1.02
C ALA A 203 -9.02 0.21 -0.88
N PHE A 204 -8.41 -0.68 -1.67
CA PHE A 204 -8.87 -2.07 -1.77
C PHE A 204 -8.29 -2.97 -0.67
N ARG A 205 -7.01 -2.82 -0.32
CA ARG A 205 -6.26 -3.71 0.60
C ARG A 205 -5.95 -3.05 1.94
N GLY A 206 -6.01 -1.73 2.02
CA GLY A 206 -5.94 -0.98 3.27
C GLY A 206 -7.30 -0.88 3.96
N PHE A 207 -8.40 -0.74 3.20
CA PHE A 207 -9.76 -0.57 3.74
C PHE A 207 -10.73 -1.70 3.38
N LEU A 208 -11.06 -1.88 2.10
CA LEU A 208 -12.15 -2.79 1.69
C LEU A 208 -11.92 -4.23 2.15
N LEU A 209 -10.83 -4.87 1.74
CA LEU A 209 -10.53 -6.26 2.08
C LEU A 209 -10.43 -6.49 3.59
N PRO A 210 -9.64 -5.73 4.37
CA PRO A 210 -9.59 -5.92 5.81
C PRO A 210 -10.96 -5.74 6.47
N SER A 211 -11.79 -4.79 6.02
CA SER A 211 -13.12 -4.58 6.60
C SER A 211 -14.09 -5.72 6.34
N LEU A 212 -14.06 -6.33 5.16
CA LEU A 212 -14.84 -7.53 4.82
C LEU A 212 -14.39 -8.73 5.67
N VAL A 213 -13.07 -8.96 5.74
CA VAL A 213 -12.50 -10.05 6.55
C VAL A 213 -12.81 -9.85 8.04
N ASN A 214 -12.72 -8.61 8.53
CA ASN A 214 -13.07 -8.27 9.90
C ASN A 214 -14.58 -8.45 10.18
N GLY A 215 -15.44 -8.16 9.20
CA GLY A 215 -16.88 -8.45 9.28
C GLY A 215 -17.14 -9.96 9.40
N VAL A 216 -16.45 -10.79 8.61
CA VAL A 216 -16.52 -12.26 8.70
C VAL A 216 -16.04 -12.75 10.07
N ARG A 217 -14.90 -12.24 10.57
CA ARG A 217 -14.37 -12.58 11.90
C ARG A 217 -15.29 -12.13 13.03
N TRP A 218 -16.02 -11.04 12.85
CA TRP A 218 -17.05 -10.61 13.79
C TRP A 218 -18.22 -11.62 13.80
N LEU A 219 -18.73 -12.02 12.63
CA LEU A 219 -19.78 -13.05 12.53
C LEU A 219 -19.37 -14.38 13.17
N GLU A 220 -18.12 -14.80 12.97
CA GLU A 220 -17.56 -16.00 13.62
C GLU A 220 -17.54 -15.86 15.14
N ARG A 221 -17.12 -14.69 15.65
CA ARG A 221 -17.05 -14.41 17.09
C ARG A 221 -18.42 -14.38 17.75
N GLU A 222 -19.42 -13.81 17.09
CA GLU A 222 -20.81 -13.81 17.55
C GLU A 222 -21.50 -15.17 17.36
N GLN A 223 -20.76 -16.20 16.94
CA GLN A 223 -21.24 -17.57 16.74
C GLN A 223 -22.39 -17.67 15.70
N ILE A 224 -22.49 -16.69 14.81
CA ILE A 224 -23.47 -16.68 13.70
C ILE A 224 -23.04 -17.64 12.61
N ILE A 225 -21.72 -17.74 12.36
CA ILE A 225 -21.12 -18.70 11.43
C ILE A 225 -20.02 -19.50 12.13
N GLY A 226 -19.84 -20.76 11.73
CA GLY A 226 -18.76 -21.59 12.26
C GLY A 226 -17.37 -21.21 11.69
N PRO A 227 -16.27 -21.59 12.37
CA PRO A 227 -14.90 -21.30 11.91
C PRO A 227 -14.59 -21.82 10.51
N ALA A 228 -15.13 -22.99 10.15
CA ALA A 228 -14.99 -23.56 8.82
C ALA A 228 -15.66 -22.68 7.74
N ALA A 229 -16.86 -22.15 8.02
CA ALA A 229 -17.56 -21.26 7.10
C ALA A 229 -16.82 -19.93 6.93
N ALA A 230 -16.31 -19.35 8.03
CA ALA A 230 -15.50 -18.14 7.99
C ALA A 230 -14.24 -18.32 7.11
N ARG A 231 -13.52 -19.42 7.28
CA ARG A 231 -12.26 -19.70 6.56
C ARG A 231 -12.47 -20.11 5.11
N LEU A 232 -13.42 -21.01 4.83
CA LEU A 232 -13.60 -21.62 3.51
C LEU A 232 -14.52 -20.81 2.59
N VAL A 233 -15.39 -19.98 3.15
CA VAL A 233 -16.35 -19.17 2.38
C VAL A 233 -16.13 -17.69 2.64
N GLY A 234 -16.14 -17.25 3.89
CA GLY A 234 -16.10 -15.83 4.24
C GLY A 234 -14.84 -15.11 3.73
N ILE A 235 -13.64 -15.66 3.97
CA ILE A 235 -12.39 -15.08 3.47
C ILE A 235 -12.32 -15.10 1.94
N PRO A 236 -12.55 -16.23 1.23
CA PRO A 236 -12.59 -16.24 -0.23
C PRO A 236 -13.61 -15.26 -0.84
N VAL A 237 -14.82 -15.16 -0.28
CA VAL A 237 -15.83 -14.19 -0.73
C VAL A 237 -15.33 -12.75 -0.52
N SER A 238 -14.64 -12.46 0.58
CA SER A 238 -14.05 -11.13 0.80
C SER A 238 -13.00 -10.79 -0.26
N ILE A 239 -12.17 -11.77 -0.66
CA ILE A 239 -11.18 -11.62 -1.74
C ILE A 239 -11.89 -11.39 -3.07
N LEU A 240 -12.93 -12.17 -3.38
CA LEU A 240 -13.68 -12.05 -4.64
C LEU A 240 -14.40 -10.71 -4.76
N ILE A 241 -15.08 -10.24 -3.70
CA ILE A 241 -15.74 -8.93 -3.69
C ILE A 241 -14.73 -7.80 -3.91
N THR A 242 -13.60 -7.84 -3.19
CA THR A 242 -12.52 -6.86 -3.36
C THR A 242 -11.98 -6.89 -4.78
N SER A 243 -11.77 -8.09 -5.33
CA SER A 243 -11.20 -8.27 -6.65
C SER A 243 -12.14 -7.84 -7.77
N LEU A 244 -13.43 -8.09 -7.61
CA LEU A 244 -14.48 -7.63 -8.50
C LEU A 244 -14.58 -6.11 -8.54
N GLY A 245 -14.61 -5.45 -7.36
CA GLY A 245 -14.62 -3.99 -7.28
C GLY A 245 -13.40 -3.36 -7.96
N PHE A 246 -12.23 -3.95 -7.76
CA PHE A 246 -10.99 -3.52 -8.42
C PHE A 246 -11.08 -3.65 -9.94
N ALA A 247 -11.52 -4.82 -10.44
CA ALA A 247 -11.65 -5.04 -11.88
C ALA A 247 -12.68 -4.09 -12.52
N ILE A 248 -13.84 -3.90 -11.89
CA ILE A 248 -14.90 -3.01 -12.41
C ILE A 248 -14.40 -1.55 -12.54
N MET A 249 -13.61 -1.07 -11.58
CA MET A 249 -13.03 0.28 -11.64
C MET A 249 -12.15 0.48 -12.89
N HIS A 250 -11.51 -0.59 -13.38
CA HIS A 250 -10.68 -0.57 -14.59
C HIS A 250 -11.47 -0.79 -15.88
N SER A 251 -12.77 -1.07 -15.79
CA SER A 251 -13.62 -1.36 -16.97
C SER A 251 -13.54 -0.29 -18.06
N PRO A 252 -13.59 1.03 -17.75
CA PRO A 252 -13.46 2.06 -18.78
C PRO A 252 -12.09 2.05 -19.49
N GLN A 253 -11.00 1.70 -18.80
CA GLN A 253 -9.64 1.71 -19.37
C GLN A 253 -9.42 0.64 -20.45
N VAL A 254 -10.22 -0.43 -20.40
CA VAL A 254 -10.13 -1.60 -21.30
C VAL A 254 -11.35 -1.73 -22.21
N SER A 255 -12.04 -0.64 -22.50
CA SER A 255 -13.23 -0.61 -23.36
C SER A 255 -14.35 -1.58 -22.91
N HIS A 256 -14.49 -1.77 -21.60
CA HIS A 256 -15.44 -2.71 -20.99
C HIS A 256 -15.26 -4.18 -21.44
N ALA A 257 -14.11 -4.54 -22.03
CA ALA A 257 -13.84 -5.88 -22.50
C ALA A 257 -13.68 -6.86 -21.32
N TRP A 258 -14.45 -7.95 -21.32
CA TRP A 258 -14.46 -8.91 -20.22
C TRP A 258 -13.12 -9.66 -20.06
N GLY A 259 -12.40 -9.94 -21.16
CA GLY A 259 -11.13 -10.65 -21.15
C GLY A 259 -10.08 -9.96 -20.27
N PRO A 260 -9.71 -8.70 -20.58
CA PRO A 260 -8.85 -7.90 -19.71
C PRO A 260 -9.37 -7.76 -18.28
N LEU A 261 -10.69 -7.62 -18.07
CA LEU A 261 -11.25 -7.49 -16.72
C LEU A 261 -11.05 -8.76 -15.87
N VAL A 262 -11.19 -9.94 -16.47
CA VAL A 262 -10.90 -11.21 -15.79
C VAL A 262 -9.43 -11.30 -15.41
N LEU A 263 -8.52 -10.89 -16.30
CA LEU A 263 -7.08 -10.86 -16.02
C LEU A 263 -6.74 -9.89 -14.88
N ILE A 264 -7.29 -8.67 -14.91
CA ILE A 264 -7.15 -7.66 -13.85
C ILE A 264 -7.69 -8.20 -12.52
N GLY A 265 -8.86 -8.86 -12.54
CA GLY A 265 -9.41 -9.56 -11.39
C GLY A 265 -8.48 -10.66 -10.86
N GLY A 266 -7.82 -11.40 -11.75
CA GLY A 266 -6.80 -12.41 -11.41
C GLY A 266 -5.61 -11.83 -10.64
N VAL A 267 -5.01 -10.73 -11.13
CA VAL A 267 -3.96 -10.00 -10.37
C VAL A 267 -4.49 -9.59 -9.01
N SER A 268 -5.73 -9.07 -9.00
CA SER A 268 -6.34 -8.51 -7.81
C SER A 268 -6.46 -9.55 -6.69
N ILE A 269 -6.75 -10.80 -7.05
CA ILE A 269 -6.74 -11.96 -6.15
C ILE A 269 -5.33 -12.21 -5.60
N VAL A 270 -4.30 -12.21 -6.45
CA VAL A 270 -2.89 -12.38 -6.02
C VAL A 270 -2.51 -11.30 -5.00
N LEU A 271 -2.85 -10.04 -5.27
CA LEU A 271 -2.58 -8.92 -4.35
C LEU A 271 -3.33 -9.08 -3.01
N CYS A 272 -4.58 -9.55 -3.04
CA CYS A 272 -5.33 -9.88 -1.82
C CYS A 272 -4.65 -10.99 -1.02
N ILE A 273 -4.18 -12.05 -1.68
CA ILE A 273 -3.46 -13.17 -1.04
C ILE A 273 -2.17 -12.65 -0.41
N VAL A 274 -1.37 -11.85 -1.12
CA VAL A 274 -0.15 -11.23 -0.58
C VAL A 274 -0.47 -10.38 0.65
N ARG A 275 -1.49 -9.52 0.57
CA ARG A 275 -1.92 -8.66 1.68
C ARG A 275 -2.29 -9.47 2.93
N LEU A 276 -3.04 -10.57 2.77
CA LEU A 276 -3.54 -11.37 3.89
C LEU A 276 -2.48 -12.32 4.46
N THR A 277 -1.62 -12.88 3.61
CA THR A 277 -0.58 -13.83 4.03
C THR A 277 0.59 -13.16 4.74
N LEU A 278 0.96 -11.95 4.30
CA LEU A 278 2.07 -11.18 4.86
C LEU A 278 1.64 -10.13 5.87
N ASP A 279 0.33 -9.95 6.02
CA ASP A 279 -0.29 -8.87 6.77
C ASP A 279 0.40 -7.51 6.52
N SER A 280 0.68 -7.20 5.25
CA SER A 280 1.45 -6.01 4.88
C SER A 280 0.85 -5.35 3.65
N LEU A 281 0.38 -4.11 3.82
CA LEU A 281 -0.08 -3.29 2.70
C LEU A 281 1.10 -2.87 1.81
N ALA A 282 2.26 -2.55 2.39
CA ALA A 282 3.44 -2.23 1.60
C ALA A 282 3.89 -3.40 0.71
N ALA A 283 3.72 -4.65 1.18
CA ALA A 283 4.06 -5.81 0.36
C ALA A 283 3.16 -5.94 -0.88
N SER A 284 1.85 -5.70 -0.75
CA SER A 284 0.95 -5.72 -1.91
C SER A 284 1.22 -4.56 -2.87
N VAL A 285 1.59 -3.36 -2.36
CA VAL A 285 2.06 -2.24 -3.19
C VAL A 285 3.28 -2.61 -4.03
N VAL A 286 4.28 -3.29 -3.45
CA VAL A 286 5.48 -3.70 -4.21
C VAL A 286 5.12 -4.69 -5.32
N VAL A 287 4.28 -5.68 -5.04
CA VAL A 287 3.83 -6.66 -6.03
C VAL A 287 3.03 -5.97 -7.14
N HIS A 288 2.14 -5.05 -6.79
CA HIS A 288 1.33 -4.29 -7.74
C HIS A 288 2.21 -3.38 -8.62
N ALA A 289 3.14 -2.64 -8.04
CA ALA A 289 4.09 -1.81 -8.78
C ALA A 289 4.92 -2.63 -9.77
N ALA A 290 5.43 -3.80 -9.35
CA ALA A 290 6.19 -4.69 -10.23
C ALA A 290 5.33 -5.33 -11.33
N TYR A 291 4.08 -5.68 -11.05
CA TYR A 291 3.11 -6.11 -12.06
C TYR A 291 2.90 -5.01 -13.11
N ASN A 292 2.58 -3.79 -12.70
CA ASN A 292 2.36 -2.67 -13.61
C ASN A 292 3.63 -2.38 -14.43
N PHE A 293 4.80 -2.43 -13.80
CA PHE A 293 6.07 -2.25 -14.49
C PHE A 293 6.25 -3.26 -15.64
N THR A 294 5.79 -4.51 -15.47
CA THR A 294 5.90 -5.53 -16.54
C THR A 294 5.08 -5.16 -17.77
N LEU A 295 3.87 -4.63 -17.57
CA LEU A 295 3.02 -4.15 -18.67
C LEU A 295 3.71 -3.00 -19.42
N PHE A 296 4.26 -2.02 -18.69
CA PHE A 296 4.98 -0.91 -19.29
C PHE A 296 6.31 -1.32 -19.94
N ALA A 297 7.03 -2.29 -19.37
CA ALA A 297 8.29 -2.79 -19.92
C ALA A 297 8.08 -3.44 -21.30
N GLY A 298 6.98 -4.18 -21.48
CA GLY A 298 6.58 -4.71 -22.79
C GLY A 298 6.37 -3.59 -23.82
N MET A 299 5.67 -2.51 -23.42
CA MET A 299 5.43 -1.36 -24.29
C MET A 299 6.71 -0.57 -24.61
N ILE A 300 7.61 -0.40 -23.63
CA ILE A 300 8.94 0.19 -23.84
C ILE A 300 9.71 -0.62 -24.89
N ALA A 301 9.74 -1.94 -24.76
CA ALA A 301 10.45 -2.80 -25.68
C ALA A 301 9.87 -2.71 -27.10
N ALA A 302 8.53 -2.79 -27.24
CA ALA A 302 7.84 -2.72 -28.53
C ALA A 302 8.07 -1.40 -29.27
N THR A 303 8.16 -0.29 -28.54
CA THR A 303 8.26 1.07 -29.09
C THR A 303 9.70 1.61 -29.19
N GLY A 304 10.70 0.81 -28.80
CA GLY A 304 12.09 1.28 -28.75
C GLY A 304 12.31 2.42 -27.75
N GLY A 305 11.66 2.35 -26.58
CA GLY A 305 11.73 3.38 -25.53
C GLY A 305 10.78 4.55 -25.77
N PHE A 306 9.54 4.28 -26.19
CA PHE A 306 8.51 5.26 -26.54
C PHE A 306 8.90 6.22 -27.68
N ARG A 307 9.84 5.80 -28.54
CA ARG A 307 10.26 6.57 -29.72
C ARG A 307 9.39 6.28 -30.94
N HIS A 308 8.82 5.08 -31.00
CA HIS A 308 8.03 4.55 -32.11
C HIS A 308 6.65 4.11 -31.63
N LEU A 309 5.82 5.06 -31.20
CA LEU A 309 4.49 4.78 -30.63
C LEU A 309 3.52 4.19 -31.66
N GLU A 310 3.75 4.46 -32.95
CA GLU A 310 3.02 3.90 -34.08
C GLU A 310 3.09 2.36 -34.16
N ARG A 311 4.07 1.74 -33.50
CA ARG A 311 4.20 0.27 -33.46
C ARG A 311 3.19 -0.40 -32.52
N LEU A 312 2.45 0.37 -31.72
CA LEU A 312 1.43 -0.17 -30.82
C LEU A 312 0.10 -0.45 -31.51
N THR A 313 -0.10 0.02 -32.74
CA THR A 313 -1.33 -0.18 -33.54
C THR A 313 -1.18 -1.21 -34.66
N THR A 314 0.02 -1.78 -34.83
CA THR A 314 0.34 -2.74 -35.90
C THR A 314 0.21 -4.17 -35.39
#